data_AF-A0A9C8M1C2-F1
#
_entry.id   AF-A0A9C8M1C2-F1
#
_cell.length_a   1.000
_cell.length_b   1.000
_cell.length_c   1.000
_cell.angle_alpha   90.00
_cell.angle_beta   90.00
_cell.angle_gamma   90.00
#
_symmetry.space_group_name_H-M   'P 1'
#
loop_
_entity.id
_entity.type
_entity.pdbx_description
1 polymer ?
#
loop_
_entity_poly.entity_id
_entity_poly.type
_entity_poly.pdbx_seq_one_letter_code
_entity_poly.pdbx_strand_id
1 'polypeptide(L)' 'MPDLPHINTSDSELASTANKIFSGERLSFEDGLVLEKTNDTKTVLQLGHFVRNRMHGLNTSYIVNVH' A
#
# COMPACT_ATOMS: atom_id res chain seq x y z
N MET A 1 7.58 -1.85 -15.85
CA MET A 1 7.50 -1.78 -14.37
C MET A 1 7.19 -0.33 -14.03
N PRO A 2 6.12 -0.01 -13.29
CA PRO A 2 6.03 1.33 -12.70
C PRO A 2 7.25 1.52 -11.81
N ASP A 3 7.78 2.74 -11.77
CA ASP A 3 8.92 3.10 -10.94
C ASP A 3 8.63 2.70 -9.49
N LEU A 4 9.58 2.04 -8.82
CA LEU A 4 9.38 1.67 -7.42
C LEU A 4 9.40 2.98 -6.62
N PRO A 5 8.35 3.31 -5.86
CA PRO A 5 8.37 4.54 -5.08
C PRO A 5 9.54 4.48 -4.11
N HIS A 6 10.39 5.52 -4.12
CA HIS A 6 11.38 5.73 -3.07
C HIS A 6 10.67 6.10 -1.77
N ILE A 7 10.34 5.08 -0.97
CA ILE A 7 9.74 5.26 0.35
C ILE A 7 10.85 5.54 1.34
N ASN A 8 10.90 6.78 1.83
CA ASN A 8 11.75 7.17 2.93
C ASN A 8 10.86 7.40 4.15
N THR A 9 10.81 6.42 5.05
CA THR A 9 10.13 6.55 6.35
C THR A 9 11.14 6.36 7.48
N SER A 10 11.02 7.15 8.54
CA SER A 10 11.80 6.98 9.78
C SER A 10 11.10 6.02 10.77
N ASP A 11 9.88 5.59 10.46
CA ASP A 11 9.12 4.63 11.24
C ASP A 11 9.57 3.21 10.88
N SER A 12 10.31 2.56 11.79
CA SER A 12 10.87 1.23 11.55
C SER A 12 9.82 0.13 11.46
N GLU A 13 8.67 0.29 12.12
CA GLU A 13 7.57 -0.67 12.03
C GLU A 13 6.88 -0.56 10.66
N LEU A 14 6.66 0.68 10.20
CA LEU A 14 6.12 0.93 8.87
C LEU A 14 7.08 0.44 7.78
N ALA A 15 8.40 0.61 7.96
CA ALA A 15 9.40 0.09 7.03
C ALA A 15 9.36 -1.44 6.90
N SER A 16 9.19 -2.17 8.00
CA SER A 16 9.00 -3.63 7.99
C SER A 16 7.76 -4.02 7.20
N THR A 17 6.64 -3.34 7.46
CA THR A 17 5.37 -3.57 6.74
C THR A 17 5.49 -3.26 5.24
N ALA A 18 6.19 -2.18 4.88
CA ALA A 18 6.48 -1.81 3.50
C ALA A 18 7.26 -2.90 2.75
N ASN A 19 8.26 -3.51 3.38
CA ASN A 19 9.03 -4.60 2.78
C ASN A 19 8.16 -5.81 2.44
N LYS A 20 7.22 -6.19 3.33
CA LYS A 20 6.23 -7.25 3.06
C LYS A 20 5.32 -6.90 1.87
N ILE A 21 4.88 -5.65 1.78
CA ILE A 21 4.07 -5.18 0.65
C ILE A 21 4.84 -5.27 -0.68
N PHE A 22 6.11 -4.85 -0.69
CA PHE A 22 6.95 -4.92 -1.88
C PHE A 22 7.25 -6.35 -2.31
N SER A 23 7.50 -7.26 -1.36
CA SER A 23 7.68 -8.69 -1.65
C SER A 23 6.39 -9.37 -2.11
N GLY A 24 5.22 -8.76 -1.89
CA GLY A 24 3.91 -9.35 -2.18
C GLY A 24 3.48 -10.38 -1.14
N GLU A 25 4.03 -10.29 0.07
CA GLU A 25 3.63 -11.11 1.20
C GLU A 25 2.28 -10.63 1.77
N ARG A 26 1.50 -11.58 2.30
CA ARG A 26 0.23 -11.27 2.96
C ARG A 26 0.50 -10.61 4.31
N LEU A 27 -0.09 -9.43 4.53
CA LEU A 27 -0.02 -8.72 5.80
C LEU A 27 -0.77 -9.47 6.92
N SER A 28 -0.20 -9.44 8.12
CA SER A 28 -0.85 -9.92 9.34
C SER A 28 -1.80 -8.87 9.91
N PHE A 29 -2.50 -9.22 11.00
CA PHE A 29 -3.35 -8.28 11.73
C PHE A 29 -2.53 -7.13 12.35
N GLU A 30 -1.37 -7.46 12.91
CA GLU A 30 -0.43 -6.54 13.53
C GLU A 30 0.13 -5.54 12.52
N ASP A 31 0.45 -5.99 11.31
CA ASP A 31 0.87 -5.11 10.20
C ASP A 31 -0.24 -4.09 9.86
N GLY A 32 -1.51 -4.51 9.94
CA GLY A 32 -2.66 -3.62 9.79
C GLY A 32 -2.73 -2.54 10.88
N LEU A 33 -2.41 -2.89 12.13
CA LEU A 33 -2.35 -1.92 13.23
C LEU A 33 -1.20 -0.92 13.06
N VAL A 34 -0.06 -1.34 12.50
CA VAL A 34 1.05 -0.42 12.18
C VAL A 34 0.61 0.61 11.13
N LEU A 35 -0.09 0.17 10.07
CA LEU A 35 -0.61 1.06 9.02
C LEU A 35 -1.66 2.05 9.54
N GLU A 36 -2.46 1.65 10.53
CA GLU A 36 -3.50 2.50 11.12
C GLU A 36 -2.92 3.55 12.08
N LYS A 37 -1.92 3.17 12.88
CA LYS A 37 -1.36 4.03 13.94
C LYS A 37 -0.29 5.01 13.46
N THR A 38 0.38 4.70 12.36
CA THR A 38 1.49 5.54 11.89
C THR A 38 1.01 6.93 11.48
N ASN A 39 1.81 7.95 11.82
CA ASN A 39 1.56 9.33 11.37
C ASN A 39 2.09 9.59 9.95
N ASP A 40 2.84 8.64 9.36
CA ASP A 40 3.37 8.76 8.01
C ASP A 40 2.33 8.35 6.96
N THR A 41 1.21 9.09 6.93
CA THR A 41 0.09 8.84 6.02
C THR A 41 0.53 8.89 4.55
N LYS A 42 1.53 9.70 4.22
CA LYS A 42 2.08 9.80 2.87
C LYS A 42 2.64 8.46 2.41
N THR A 43 3.47 7.83 3.25
CA THR A 43 4.02 6.50 2.94
C THR A 43 2.92 5.45 2.80
N VAL A 44 1.90 5.47 3.66
CA VAL A 44 0.74 4.55 3.56
C VAL A 44 0.01 4.70 2.23
N LEU A 45 -0.26 5.94 1.79
CA LEU A 45 -0.92 6.20 0.51
C LEU A 45 -0.07 5.75 -0.68
N GLN A 46 1.25 5.94 -0.63
CA GLN A 46 2.17 5.46 -1.66
C GLN A 46 2.18 3.93 -1.76
N LEU A 47 2.17 3.23 -0.62
CA LEU A 47 2.06 1.77 -0.55
C LEU A 47 0.74 1.28 -1.16
N GLY A 48 -0.38 1.91 -0.80
CA GLY A 48 -1.69 1.58 -1.37
C GLY A 48 -1.73 1.79 -2.89
N HIS A 49 -1.17 2.90 -3.38
CA HIS A 49 -1.06 3.17 -4.81
C HIS A 49 -0.19 2.13 -5.54
N PHE A 50 0.96 1.75 -4.96
CA PHE A 50 1.82 0.69 -5.49
C PHE A 50 1.05 -0.63 -5.65
N VAL A 51 0.35 -1.08 -4.60
CA VAL A 51 -0.43 -2.33 -4.65
C VAL A 51 -1.54 -2.23 -5.70
N ARG A 52 -2.30 -1.12 -5.74
CA ARG A 52 -3.35 -0.89 -6.73
C ARG A 52 -2.84 -0.93 -8.15
N ASN A 53 -1.71 -0.28 -8.44
CA ASN A 53 -1.12 -0.30 -9.78
C ASN A 53 -0.57 -1.67 -10.15
N ARG A 54 0.01 -2.41 -9.19
CA ARG A 54 0.46 -3.79 -9.41
C ARG A 54 -0.70 -4.72 -9.76
N MET A 55 -1.86 -4.55 -9.11
CA MET A 55 -3.03 -5.42 -9.30
C MET A 55 -3.90 -5.03 -10.50
N HIS A 56 -4.04 -3.73 -10.78
CA HIS A 56 -5.04 -3.22 -11.73
C HIS A 56 -4.45 -2.34 -12.83
N GLY A 57 -3.15 -2.06 -12.80
CA GLY A 57 -2.55 -1.03 -13.66
C GLY A 57 -3.26 0.30 -13.48
N LEU A 58 -3.45 1.01 -14.60
CA LEU A 58 -4.16 2.30 -14.65
C LEU A 58 -5.67 2.14 -14.86
N ASN A 59 -6.18 0.90 -14.95
CA ASN A 59 -7.59 0.67 -15.22
C ASN A 59 -8.44 1.06 -14.01
N THR A 60 -9.59 1.65 -14.25
CA THR A 60 -10.58 2.00 -13.22
C THR A 60 -11.94 1.54 -13.72
N SER A 61 -12.55 0.61 -13.00
CA SER A 61 -13.86 0.05 -13.36
C SER A 61 -14.97 0.80 -12.61
N TYR A 62 -16.15 0.92 -13.22
CA TYR A 62 -17.35 1.49 -12.61
C TYR A 62 -18.52 0.53 -12.79
N ILE A 63 -19.50 0.59 -11.87
CA ILE A 63 -20.70 -0.25 -11.91
C ILE A 63 -21.91 0.66 -12.12
N VAL A 64 -22.79 0.30 -13.06
CA VAL A 64 -24.09 0.96 -13.26
C VAL A 64 -25.16 0.09 -12.61
N ASN A 65 -25.67 0.53 -11.47
CA ASN A 65 -26.81 -0.11 -10.82
C ASN A 65 -28.10 0.40 -11.46
N VAL A 66 -28.81 -0.48 -12.15
CA VAL A 66 -30.17 -0.21 -12.66
C VAL A 66 -31.14 -0.91 -11.72
N HIS A 67 -31.72 -0.13 -10.80
CA HIS A 67 -32.84 -0.52 -9.94
C HIS A 67 -34.03 0.38 -10.25
#